data_AF-A0A2V9RNW1-F1
#
_entry.id   AF-A0A2V9RNW1-F1
#
_cell.length_a   1.000
_cell.length_b   1.000
_cell.length_c   1.000
_cell.angle_alpha   90.00
_cell.angle_beta   90.00
_cell.angle_gamma   90.00
#
_symmetry.space_group_name_H-M   'P 1'
#
loop_
_entity.id
_entity.type
_entity.pdbx_description
1 polymer ?
#
loop_
_entity_poly.entity_id
_entity_poly.type
_entity_poly.pdbx_seq_one_letter_code
_entity_poly.pdbx_strand_id
1 'polypeptide(L)' 'MRRDDMRELRLPCNLCERVEQRFGSRFDNLEGFLTRVLVELLRDDAAQMDQAEQRLIEKRLQDLGYL' A
#
# COMPACT_ATOMS: atom_id res chain seq x y z
N MET A 1 -0.96 1.32 -25.10
CA MET A 1 -1.34 2.49 -24.27
C MET A 1 -2.36 2.02 -23.24
N ARG A 2 -1.97 1.81 -21.98
CA ARG A 2 -2.96 1.61 -20.91
C ARG A 2 -3.67 2.95 -20.71
N ARG A 3 -4.99 2.96 -20.83
CA ARG A 3 -5.80 4.15 -20.54
C ARG A 3 -5.64 4.46 -19.06
N ASP A 4 -5.55 5.75 -18.75
CA ASP A 4 -5.69 6.28 -17.41
C ASP A 4 -7.17 6.09 -17.02
N ASP A 5 -7.53 4.87 -16.60
CA ASP A 5 -8.89 4.53 -16.19
C ASP A 5 -9.14 5.12 -14.80
N MET A 6 -9.41 6.43 -14.75
CA MET A 6 -9.85 7.11 -13.52
C MET A 6 -11.20 6.55 -13.08
N ARG A 7 -11.30 6.18 -11.80
CA ARG A 7 -12.53 5.67 -11.18
C ARG A 7 -13.09 6.71 -10.22
N GLU A 8 -14.37 7.05 -10.38
CA GLU A 8 -15.08 7.89 -9.41
C GLU A 8 -15.43 7.09 -8.15
N LEU A 9 -15.15 7.66 -6.98
CA LEU A 9 -15.45 7.09 -5.67
C LEU A 9 -16.34 8.06 -4.90
N ARG A 10 -17.42 7.55 -4.30
CA ARG A 10 -18.27 8.32 -3.38
C ARG A 10 -17.90 7.98 -1.95
N LEU A 11 -17.43 8.98 -1.22
CA LEU A 11 -17.04 8.86 0.18
C LEU A 11 -17.87 9.82 1.05
N PRO A 12 -18.09 9.48 2.33
CA PRO A 12 -18.75 10.40 3.26
C PRO A 12 -17.97 11.70 3.43
N CYS A 13 -18.64 12.85 3.26
CA CYS A 13 -18.02 14.18 3.36
C CYS A 13 -17.30 14.38 4.70
N ASN A 14 -17.90 13.95 5.80
CA ASN A 14 -17.32 14.08 7.14
C ASN A 14 -15.98 13.33 7.29
N LEU A 15 -15.79 12.23 6.56
CA LEU A 15 -14.55 11.47 6.58
C LEU A 15 -13.48 12.19 5.75
N CYS A 16 -13.85 12.70 4.57
CA CYS A 16 -12.99 13.51 3.73
C CYS A 16 -12.47 14.74 4.50
N GLU A 17 -13.37 15.51 5.11
CA GLU A 17 -13.04 16.71 5.88
C GLU A 17 -12.09 16.41 7.04
N ARG A 18 -12.31 15.31 7.79
CA ARG A 18 -11.44 14.92 8.90
C ARG A 18 -10.05 14.50 8.44
N VAL A 19 -9.96 13.83 7.29
CA VAL A 19 -8.68 13.43 6.70
C VAL A 19 -7.92 14.66 6.21
N GLU A 20 -8.60 15.58 5.53
CA GLU A 20 -8.01 16.84 5.07
C GLU A 20 -7.57 17.72 6.25
N GLN A 21 -8.34 17.81 7.33
CA GLN A 21 -7.91 18.54 8.53
C GLN A 21 -6.68 17.90 9.19
N ARG A 22 -6.61 16.58 9.24
CA ARG A 22 -5.54 15.85 9.93
C ARG A 22 -4.25 15.76 9.10
N PHE A 23 -4.37 15.68 7.79
CA PHE A 23 -3.27 15.37 6.89
C PHE A 23 -3.09 16.37 5.74
N GLY A 24 -3.93 17.40 5.63
CA GLY A 24 -3.87 18.41 4.57
C GLY A 24 -2.61 19.27 4.56
N SER A 25 -1.85 19.28 5.67
CA SER A 25 -0.51 19.87 5.70
C SER A 25 0.57 18.98 5.06
N ARG A 26 0.29 17.68 4.90
CA ARG A 26 1.22 16.67 4.36
C ARG A 26 0.86 16.25 2.94
N PHE A 27 -0.40 16.39 2.54
CA PHE A 27 -0.89 16.06 1.20
C PHE A 27 -1.76 17.21 0.70
N ASP A 28 -1.52 17.66 -0.54
CA ASP A 28 -2.20 18.83 -1.11
C ASP A 28 -3.73 18.67 -1.20
N ASN A 29 -4.21 17.44 -1.39
CA ASN A 29 -5.64 17.12 -1.44
C ASN A 29 -5.93 15.66 -1.08
N LEU A 30 -7.22 15.32 -0.94
CA LEU A 30 -7.68 13.97 -0.63
C LEU A 30 -7.25 12.93 -1.68
N GLU A 31 -7.20 13.30 -2.96
CA GLU A 31 -6.81 12.40 -4.05
C GLU A 31 -5.33 11.97 -3.93
N GLY A 32 -4.45 12.92 -3.61
CA GLY A 32 -3.03 12.67 -3.35
C GLY A 32 -2.83 11.78 -2.12
N PHE A 33 -3.63 12.00 -1.06
CA PHE A 33 -3.65 11.12 0.11
C PHE A 33 -4.06 9.69 -0.27
N LEU A 34 -5.19 9.51 -0.96
CA LEU A 34 -5.69 8.19 -1.37
C LEU A 34 -4.70 7.47 -2.28
N THR A 35 -4.11 8.18 -3.25
CA THR A 35 -3.09 7.62 -4.14
C THR A 35 -1.89 7.10 -3.35
N ARG A 36 -1.41 7.87 -2.37
CA ARG A 36 -0.27 7.47 -1.55
C ARG A 36 -0.57 6.26 -0.69
N VAL A 37 -1.73 6.25 -0.02
CA VAL A 37 -2.17 5.11 0.79
C VAL A 37 -2.29 3.84 -0.06
N LEU A 38 -2.91 3.92 -1.24
CA LEU A 38 -3.04 2.77 -2.14
C LEU A 38 -1.67 2.25 -2.62
N VAL A 39 -0.74 3.14 -2.95
CA VAL A 39 0.62 2.75 -3.33
C VAL A 39 1.39 2.14 -2.15
N GLU A 40 1.27 2.70 -0.94
CA GLU A 40 1.90 2.14 0.26
C GLU A 40 1.35 0.76 0.59
N LEU A 41 0.03 0.56 0.54
CA LEU A 41 -0.59 -0.77 0.75
C LEU A 41 -0.05 -1.81 -0.24
N LEU A 42 0.08 -1.46 -1.52
CA LEU A 42 0.65 -2.37 -2.52
C LEU A 42 2.15 -2.65 -2.29
N ARG A 43 2.89 -1.68 -1.77
CA ARG A 43 4.32 -1.85 -1.42
C ARG A 43 4.50 -2.72 -0.19
N ASP A 44 3.68 -2.52 0.84
CA ASP A 44 3.71 -3.32 2.05
C ASP A 44 3.30 -4.77 1.77
N ASP A 45 2.32 -5.00 0.88
CA ASP A 45 1.98 -6.35 0.43
C ASP A 45 3.15 -7.01 -0.31
N ALA A 46 3.81 -6.29 -1.23
CA ALA A 46 4.99 -6.82 -1.92
C ALA A 46 6.14 -7.11 -0.94
N ALA A 47 6.41 -6.22 0.02
CA ALA A 47 7.44 -6.43 1.03
C ALA A 47 7.12 -7.58 1.98
N GLN A 48 5.86 -7.78 2.36
CA GLN A 48 5.43 -8.92 3.15
C GLN A 48 5.52 -10.24 2.37
N MET A 49 5.19 -10.24 1.07
CA MET A 49 5.35 -11.40 0.21
C MET A 49 6.82 -11.81 0.05
N ASP A 50 7.71 -10.85 -0.20
CA ASP A 50 9.16 -11.11 -0.30
C ASP A 50 9.72 -11.71 1.01
N GLN A 51 9.31 -11.17 2.16
CA GLN A 51 9.72 -11.72 3.46
C GLN A 51 9.16 -13.12 3.73
N ALA A 52 7.96 -13.44 3.24
CA ALA A 52 7.38 -14.76 3.38
C ALA A 52 8.10 -15.79 2.50
N GLU A 53 8.48 -15.40 1.27
CA GLU A 53 9.26 -16.22 0.36
C GLU A 53 10.68 -16.48 0.91
N GLN A 54 11.34 -15.45 1.43
CA GLN A 54 12.67 -15.58 2.00
C GLN A 54 12.69 -16.54 3.20
N ARG A 55 11.69 -16.47 4.09
CA ARG A 55 11.53 -17.42 5.20
C ARG A 55 11.27 -18.85 4.74
N LEU A 56 10.56 -19.04 3.62
CA LEU A 56 10.34 -20.36 3.03
C LEU A 56 11.64 -20.95 2.48
N ILE A 57 12.47 -20.13 1.83
CA ILE A 57 13.78 -20.54 1.31
C ILE A 57 14.73 -20.91 2.44
N GLU A 58 14.84 -20.07 3.48
CA GLU A 58 15.66 -20.36 4.66
C GLU A 58 15.26 -21.67 5.34
N LYS A 59 13.95 -21.88 5.52
CA LYS A 59 13.44 -23.13 6.10
C LYS A 59 13.82 -24.35 5.28
N ARG A 60 13.73 -24.26 3.95
CA ARG A 60 14.13 -25.37 3.05
C ARG A 60 15.64 -25.61 3.06
N LEU A 61 16.46 -24.57 3.20
CA LEU A 61 17.92 -24.71 3.30
C LEU A 61 18.32 -25.35 4.62
N GLN A 62 17.65 -24.99 5.72
CA GLN A 62 17.82 -25.62 7.03
C GLN A 62 17.42 -27.10 7.01
N ASP A 63 16.28 -27.44 6.40
CA ASP A 63 15.83 -28.84 6.26
C ASP A 63 16.79 -29.70 5.42
N LEU A 64 17.57 -29.07 4.53
CA LEU A 64 18.60 -29.70 3.70
C LEU A 64 20.00 -29.67 4.34
N GLY A 65 20.16 -29.07 5.53
CA GLY A 65 21.42 -29.01 6.28
C GLY A 65 22.47 -28.03 5.73
N TYR A 66 22.04 -27.05 4.92
CA TYR A 66 22.93 -26.01 4.38
C TYR A 66 23.07 -24.79 5.32
N LEU A 67 22.28 -24.74 6.40
CA LEU A 67 22.29 -23.77 7.51
C LEU A 67 22.14 -24.53 8.83
#